data_AF-A0A2M9HGI8-F1
#
_entry.id   AF-A0A2M9HGI8-F1
#
_cell.length_a   1.000
_cell.length_b   1.000
_cell.length_c   1.000
_cell.angle_alpha   90.00
_cell.angle_beta   90.00
_cell.angle_gamma   90.00
#
_symmetry.space_group_name_H-M   'P 1'
#
loop_
_entity.id
_entity.type
_entity.pdbx_description
1 polymer ?
#
loop_
_entity_poly.entity_id
_entity_poly.type
_entity_poly.pdbx_seq_one_letter_code
_entity_poly.pdbx_strand_id
1 'polypeptide(L)'
;MSMSKHDEELLALVGMTGEQAERDAERAEDESIPDPLTGRVFYGLHLAPSEEETVTVSLRLPKSMADRLSAEARSYHISRSEYMRRKLANA
;
A
#
# COMPACT_ATOMS: atom_id res chain seq x y z
N MET A 1 8.12 32.29 -7.29
CA MET A 1 9.42 32.70 -6.70
C MET A 1 10.48 32.60 -7.79
N SER A 2 11.68 33.21 -7.72
CA SER A 2 12.66 33.04 -8.82
C SER A 2 13.32 31.66 -8.71
N MET A 3 13.03 30.74 -9.65
CA MET A 3 13.69 29.44 -9.72
C MET A 3 15.19 29.58 -9.96
N SER A 4 15.98 28.74 -9.27
CA SER A 4 17.42 28.66 -9.51
C SER A 4 17.72 27.70 -10.67
N LYS A 5 18.88 27.85 -11.31
CA LYS A 5 19.35 26.90 -12.34
C LYS A 5 19.46 25.47 -11.83
N HIS A 6 19.73 25.29 -10.53
CA HIS A 6 19.79 23.97 -9.93
C HIS A 6 18.40 23.32 -9.84
N ASP A 7 17.37 24.13 -9.56
CA ASP A 7 15.99 23.64 -9.52
C ASP A 7 15.50 23.23 -10.91
N GLU A 8 15.89 23.98 -11.96
CA GLU A 8 15.61 23.62 -13.35
C GLU A 8 16.24 22.27 -13.73
N GLU A 9 17.49 22.03 -13.33
CA GLU A 9 18.17 20.75 -13.56
C GLU A 9 17.48 19.58 -12.82
N LEU A 10 17.07 19.79 -11.57
CA LEU A 10 16.37 18.78 -10.78
C LEU A 10 15.00 18.41 -11.37
N LEU A 11 14.23 19.40 -11.83
CA LEU A 11 12.94 19.16 -12.46
C LEU A 11 13.11 18.45 -13.81
N ALA A 12 14.15 18.78 -14.57
CA ALA A 12 14.45 18.10 -15.84
C ALA A 12 14.74 16.59 -15.65
N LEU A 13 15.37 16.19 -14.53
CA LEU A 13 15.66 14.77 -14.24
C LEU A 13 14.38 13.93 -14.10
N VAL A 14 13.30 14.53 -13.64
CA VAL A 14 11.99 13.88 -13.46
C VAL A 14 11.00 14.22 -14.59
N GLY A 15 11.46 14.96 -15.61
CA GLY A 15 10.65 15.36 -16.77
C GLY A 15 9.59 16.41 -16.46
N MET A 16 9.79 17.24 -15.43
CA MET A 16 8.87 18.30 -15.03
C MET A 16 9.41 19.68 -15.41
N THR A 17 8.50 20.65 -15.57
CA THR A 17 8.84 22.06 -15.77
C THR A 17 8.60 22.86 -14.50
N GLY A 18 9.26 24.02 -14.39
CA GLY A 18 9.06 24.95 -13.27
C GLY A 18 7.60 25.36 -13.07
N GLU A 19 6.93 25.73 -14.15
CA GLU A 19 5.51 26.10 -14.12
C GLU A 19 4.60 24.94 -13.67
N GLN A 20 4.99 23.69 -13.96
CA GLN A 20 4.25 22.53 -13.49
C GLN A 20 4.46 22.32 -11.99
N ALA A 21 5.69 22.48 -11.49
CA ALA A 21 5.99 22.40 -10.08
C ALA A 21 5.27 23.48 -9.26
N GLU A 22 5.19 24.72 -9.76
CA GLU A 22 4.46 25.80 -9.08
C GLU A 22 2.95 25.50 -9.01
N ARG A 23 2.33 25.04 -10.10
CA ARG A 23 0.91 24.64 -10.10
C ARG A 23 0.62 23.48 -9.16
N ASP A 24 1.51 22.50 -9.11
CA ASP A 24 1.35 21.32 -8.24
C ASP A 24 1.53 21.70 -6.77
N ALA A 25 2.42 22.64 -6.46
CA ALA A 25 2.58 23.20 -5.12
C ALA A 25 1.34 23.98 -4.67
N GLU A 26 0.81 24.89 -5.50
CA GLU A 26 -0.43 25.62 -5.22
C GLU A 26 -1.61 24.67 -4.96
N ARG A 27 -1.69 23.58 -5.74
CA ARG A 27 -2.73 22.56 -5.57
C ARG A 27 -2.54 21.71 -4.31
N ALA A 28 -1.30 21.46 -3.88
CA ALA A 28 -1.00 20.74 -2.65
C ALA A 28 -1.25 21.59 -1.39
N GLU A 29 -1.14 22.91 -1.50
CA GLU A 29 -1.45 23.86 -0.41
C GLU A 29 -2.95 24.11 -0.23
N ASP A 30 -3.77 23.82 -1.25
CA ASP A 30 -5.22 23.98 -1.18
C ASP A 30 -5.91 22.78 -0.50
N GLU A 31 -6.11 22.89 0.81
CA GLU A 31 -6.82 21.88 1.62
C GLU A 31 -8.31 21.69 1.24
N SER A 32 -8.88 22.55 0.42
CA SER A 32 -10.28 22.44 -0.03
C SER A 32 -10.45 21.54 -1.26
N ILE A 33 -9.35 21.28 -1.97
CA ILE A 33 -9.33 20.39 -3.14
C ILE A 33 -8.64 19.10 -2.70
N PRO A 34 -9.30 17.93 -2.86
CA PRO A 34 -8.63 16.66 -2.66
C PRO A 34 -7.46 16.56 -3.65
N ASP A 35 -6.23 16.72 -3.17
CA ASP A 35 -5.07 16.32 -3.93
C ASP A 35 -5.08 14.78 -4.07
N PRO A 36 -4.62 14.23 -5.21
CA PRO A 36 -4.33 12.81 -5.31
C PRO A 36 -2.95 12.46 -4.72
N LEU A 37 -2.24 13.42 -4.11
CA LEU A 37 -0.91 13.23 -3.52
C LEU A 37 -1.02 12.41 -2.23
N THR A 38 -2.08 12.66 -1.48
CA THR A 38 -2.62 11.83 -0.42
C THR A 38 -3.77 11.00 -0.98
N GLY A 39 -3.49 10.22 -2.03
CA GLY A 39 -4.40 9.19 -2.50
C GLY A 39 -4.94 8.39 -1.30
N ARG A 40 -6.22 7.99 -1.35
CA ARG A 40 -6.86 7.17 -0.31
C ARG A 40 -5.85 6.13 0.17
N VAL A 41 -5.44 6.21 1.44
CA VAL A 41 -4.58 5.19 2.02
C VAL A 41 -5.42 3.93 2.13
N PHE A 42 -5.36 3.09 1.10
CA PHE A 42 -5.96 1.78 1.15
C PHE A 42 -5.06 0.92 2.04
N TYR A 43 -5.48 0.76 3.29
CA TYR A 43 -4.97 -0.32 4.13
C TYR A 43 -5.41 -1.65 3.50
N GLY A 44 -4.54 -2.21 2.67
CA GLY A 44 -4.80 -3.41 1.88
C GLY A 44 -4.35 -3.21 0.44
N LEU A 45 -3.22 -3.83 0.09
CA LEU A 45 -2.61 -3.87 -1.25
C LEU A 45 -3.64 -3.78 -2.39
N HIS A 46 -3.41 -2.84 -3.31
CA HIS A 46 -3.90 -2.89 -4.68
C HIS A 46 -3.20 -3.99 -5.49
N LEU A 47 -3.30 -5.24 -5.05
CA LEU A 47 -3.35 -6.29 -6.04
C LEU A 47 -4.74 -6.14 -6.65
N ALA A 48 -4.81 -5.86 -7.95
CA ALA A 48 -6.03 -6.10 -8.71
C ALA A 48 -6.64 -7.43 -8.22
N PRO A 49 -7.97 -7.53 -8.05
CA PRO A 49 -8.57 -8.81 -7.66
C PRO A 49 -7.99 -9.86 -8.60
N SER A 50 -7.21 -10.81 -8.07
CA SER A 50 -6.62 -11.81 -8.95
C SER A 50 -7.82 -12.53 -9.57
N GLU A 51 -7.82 -12.68 -10.89
CA GLU A 51 -8.79 -13.54 -11.57
C GLU A 51 -8.54 -15.03 -11.25
N GLU A 52 -7.78 -15.33 -10.19
CA GLU A 52 -7.57 -16.69 -9.74
C GLU A 52 -8.81 -17.19 -9.00
N GLU A 53 -9.29 -18.34 -9.47
CA GLU A 53 -10.39 -19.05 -8.84
C GLU A 53 -9.99 -19.49 -7.42
N THR A 54 -10.58 -18.85 -6.41
CA THR A 54 -10.31 -19.20 -5.01
C THR A 54 -11.10 -20.43 -4.60
N VAL A 55 -10.41 -21.45 -4.09
CA VAL A 55 -11.04 -22.67 -3.54
C VAL A 55 -11.05 -22.64 -2.02
N THR A 56 -12.14 -23.11 -1.40
CA THR A 56 -12.24 -23.22 0.07
C THR A 56 -11.67 -24.54 0.55
N VAL A 57 -10.71 -24.49 1.47
CA VAL A 57 -10.15 -25.67 2.15
C VAL A 57 -10.63 -25.69 3.61
N SER A 58 -11.23 -26.81 4.03
CA SER A 58 -11.65 -27.04 5.42
C SER A 58 -10.75 -28.08 6.09
N LEU A 59 -10.17 -27.72 7.24
CA LEU A 59 -9.27 -28.58 8.01
C LEU A 59 -9.77 -28.74 9.44
N ARG A 60 -9.63 -29.94 10.01
CA ARG A 60 -9.85 -30.18 11.44
C ARG A 60 -8.51 -30.20 12.15
N LEU A 61 -8.37 -29.34 13.15
CA LEU A 61 -7.14 -29.18 13.94
C LEU A 61 -7.49 -29.26 15.43
N PRO A 62 -6.58 -29.74 16.29
CA PRO A 62 -6.73 -29.61 17.73
C PRO A 62 -6.87 -28.16 18.14
N LYS A 63 -7.73 -27.86 19.13
CA LYS A 63 -7.96 -26.50 19.62
C LYS A 63 -6.68 -25.79 20.06
N SER A 64 -5.79 -26.52 20.75
CA SER A 64 -4.49 -26.00 21.19
C SER A 64 -3.60 -25.51 20.03
N MET A 65 -3.66 -26.19 18.87
CA MET A 65 -2.94 -25.78 17.68
C MET A 65 -3.58 -24.54 17.05
N ALA A 66 -4.90 -24.48 16.98
CA ALA A 66 -5.62 -23.31 16.47
C ALA A 66 -5.33 -22.05 17.31
N ASP A 67 -5.25 -22.19 18.63
CA ASP A 67 -4.93 -21.10 19.55
C ASP A 67 -3.48 -20.62 19.39
N ARG A 68 -2.53 -21.54 19.23
CA ARG A 68 -1.13 -21.21 18.91
C ARG A 68 -1.00 -20.43 17.61
N LEU A 69 -1.66 -20.90 16.54
CA LEU A 69 -1.67 -20.21 15.25
C LEU A 69 -2.28 -18.80 15.36
N SER A 70 -3.34 -18.65 16.15
CA SER A 70 -3.93 -17.34 16.44
C SER A 70 -2.98 -16.41 17.19
N ALA A 71 -2.22 -16.90 18.17
CA ALA A 71 -1.25 -16.10 18.90
C ALA A 71 -0.08 -15.65 18.01
N GLU A 72 0.41 -16.55 17.17
CA GLU A 72 1.50 -16.25 16.23
C GLU A 72 1.05 -15.24 15.16
N ALA A 73 -0.14 -15.41 14.57
CA ALA A 73 -0.72 -14.45 13.63
C ALA A 73 -0.84 -13.03 14.25
N ARG A 74 -1.24 -12.94 15.52
CA ARG A 74 -1.32 -11.66 16.25
C ARG A 74 0.04 -10.97 16.40
N SER A 75 1.12 -11.73 16.61
CA SER A 75 2.48 -11.16 16.69
C SER A 75 2.92 -10.50 15.39
N TYR A 76 2.37 -10.94 14.25
CA TYR A 76 2.58 -10.35 12.93
C TYR A 76 1.52 -9.31 12.56
N HIS A 77 0.60 -8.96 13.46
CA HIS A 77 -0.52 -8.04 13.21
C HIS A 77 -1.39 -8.42 12.00
N ILE A 78 -1.52 -9.72 11.70
CA ILE A 78 -2.35 -10.24 10.60
C ILE A 78 -3.43 -11.21 11.11
N SER A 79 -4.41 -11.50 10.26
CA SER A 79 -5.45 -12.48 10.59
C SER A 79 -4.90 -13.92 10.57
N ARG A 80 -5.54 -14.82 11.32
CA ARG A 80 -5.15 -16.24 11.32
C ARG A 80 -5.24 -16.86 9.92
N SER A 81 -6.26 -16.52 9.13
CA SER A 81 -6.42 -17.06 7.77
C SER A 81 -5.32 -16.57 6.84
N GLU A 82 -4.94 -15.29 6.94
CA GLU A 82 -3.82 -14.73 6.18
C GLU A 82 -2.49 -15.37 6.58
N TYR A 83 -2.24 -15.53 7.87
CA TYR A 83 -1.06 -16.22 8.38
C TYR A 83 -0.95 -17.66 7.83
N MET A 84 -2.07 -18.40 7.86
CA MET A 84 -2.13 -19.76 7.31
C MET A 84 -1.86 -19.80 5.81
N ARG A 85 -2.44 -18.87 5.03
CA ARG A 85 -2.16 -18.77 3.59
C ARG A 85 -0.69 -18.55 3.31
N ARG A 86 -0.03 -17.63 4.03
CA ARG A 86 1.41 -17.35 3.87
C ARG A 86 2.28 -18.56 4.22
N LYS A 87 1.93 -19.29 5.28
CA LYS A 87 2.65 -20.52 5.66
C LYS A 87 2.49 -21.63 4.63
N LEU A 88 1.31 -21.77 4.02
CA LEU A 88 1.04 -22.76 2.98
C LEU A 88 1.67 -22.39 1.63
N ALA A 89 1.69 -21.10 1.27
CA ALA A 89 2.33 -20.61 0.03
C ALA A 89 3.87 -20.66 0.08
N ASN A 90 4.45 -20.63 1.28
CA ASN A 90 5.89 -20.75 1.50
C ASN A 90 6.36 -22.20 1.79
N ALA A 91 5.48 -23.20 1.64
CA ALA A 91 5.77 -24.62 1.83
C ALA A 91 6.00 -25.31 0.49
#